data_AF-A0A401Q586-F1
#
_entry.id   AF-A0A401Q586-F1
#
_cell.length_a   1.000
_cell.length_b   1.000
_cell.length_c   1.000
_cell.angle_alpha   90.00
_cell.angle_beta   90.00
_cell.angle_gamma   90.00
#
_symmetry.space_group_name_H-M   'P 1'
#
loop_
_entity.id
_entity.type
_entity.pdbx_description
1 polymer ?
#
loop_
_entity_poly.entity_id
_entity_poly.type
_entity_poly.pdbx_seq_one_letter_code
_entity_poly.pdbx_strand_id
1 'polypeptide(L)'
;NCNMIEQSMVEAAVQECSQTCDETIEHVFNVIGAFEVPRYIYNSERKKFLPLAMTDRSASCLFGTARNKAELFCERYTIMQQGKFFLEDPTGTVQLDLSKAQFHSGLYTESCFVLTEGWYEDGIFHVNGFGFPPTESSSVTRAYYGNVNLFGGPSATSVKSSAKLKQLEEENEDAMFVFVSDVWLDQVEVLEKLHMMFSGYSSVPPTCFIFCGNFSSAPYGNNQIKSLTESLKALADIICEYPNIHKNCRFVFVPGPEDPGPSSILPRPPLADYITEEFSKRVPFSVFTTNPCRIQYCTQEIVIFREDLVNKMCRNCIRFPGSNLDIPNHGSFPRSGFCFKVYYPSNRTVEDSKLQNL
;
A
#
# COMPACT_ATOMS: atom_id res chain seq x y z
N ASN A 1 -42.82 22.24 -9.52
CA ASN A 1 -42.77 20.87 -10.05
C ASN A 1 -42.24 19.94 -8.99
N CYS A 2 -43.13 19.22 -8.29
CA CYS A 2 -42.72 18.12 -7.41
C CYS A 2 -42.28 16.95 -8.29
N ASN A 3 -41.04 16.47 -8.11
CA ASN A 3 -40.61 15.21 -8.70
C ASN A 3 -41.37 14.09 -7.98
N MET A 4 -42.42 13.60 -8.62
CA MET A 4 -43.20 12.46 -8.14
C MET A 4 -42.37 11.21 -8.40
N ILE A 5 -41.92 10.55 -7.33
CA ILE A 5 -41.24 9.25 -7.42
C ILE A 5 -42.34 8.20 -7.55
N GLU A 6 -42.36 7.48 -8.67
CA GLU A 6 -43.33 6.41 -8.90
C GLU A 6 -43.01 5.18 -8.05
N GLN A 7 -44.05 4.46 -7.61
CA GLN A 7 -43.92 3.23 -6.83
C GLN A 7 -43.04 2.18 -7.53
N SER A 8 -43.10 2.11 -8.86
CA SER A 8 -42.26 1.27 -9.71
C SER A 8 -40.76 1.58 -9.57
N MET A 9 -40.40 2.85 -9.37
CA MET A 9 -39.03 3.31 -9.15
C MET A 9 -38.52 2.92 -7.76
N VAL A 10 -39.40 2.98 -6.75
CA VAL A 10 -39.08 2.53 -5.39
C VAL A 10 -38.94 1.01 -5.34
N GLU A 11 -39.85 0.28 -5.99
CA GLU A 11 -39.81 -1.18 -6.09
C GLU A 11 -38.58 -1.66 -6.85
N ALA A 12 -38.20 -0.99 -7.95
CA ALA A 12 -36.97 -1.28 -8.67
C ALA A 12 -35.72 -1.02 -7.81
N ALA A 13 -35.68 0.10 -7.07
CA ALA A 13 -34.57 0.38 -6.16
C ALA A 13 -34.50 -0.61 -4.99
N VAL A 14 -35.65 -1.07 -4.47
CA VAL A 14 -35.73 -2.11 -3.45
C VAL A 14 -35.35 -3.47 -4.01
N GLN A 15 -35.71 -3.78 -5.26
CA GLN A 15 -35.26 -4.99 -5.96
C GLN A 15 -33.77 -4.95 -6.27
N GLU A 16 -33.20 -3.81 -6.61
CA GLU A 16 -31.76 -3.62 -6.79
C GLU A 16 -31.00 -3.74 -5.45
N CYS A 17 -31.59 -3.28 -4.34
CA CYS A 17 -31.04 -3.48 -3.00
C CYS A 17 -31.23 -4.90 -2.45
N SER A 18 -32.24 -5.64 -2.91
CA SER A 18 -32.53 -7.01 -2.47
C SER A 18 -31.96 -8.09 -3.40
N GLN A 19 -31.59 -7.72 -4.63
CA GLN A 19 -30.58 -8.40 -5.42
C GLN A 19 -29.20 -8.07 -4.86
N THR A 20 -28.97 -8.38 -3.58
CA THR A 20 -27.62 -8.72 -3.16
C THR A 20 -27.23 -9.94 -3.97
N CYS A 21 -26.45 -9.69 -5.02
CA CYS A 21 -25.81 -10.68 -5.86
C CYS A 21 -25.40 -11.88 -5.02
N ASP A 22 -25.75 -13.09 -5.44
CA ASP A 22 -25.34 -14.37 -4.85
C ASP A 22 -24.00 -14.25 -4.08
N GLU A 23 -24.08 -14.14 -2.74
CA GLU A 23 -22.92 -14.10 -1.83
C GLU A 23 -22.22 -15.49 -1.74
N THR A 24 -22.37 -16.34 -2.76
CA THR A 24 -21.90 -17.73 -2.77
C THR A 24 -20.47 -17.88 -3.27
N ILE A 25 -19.79 -16.80 -3.67
CA ILE A 25 -18.33 -16.79 -3.79
C ILE A 25 -17.80 -15.81 -2.73
N GLU A 26 -17.55 -16.33 -1.54
CA GLU A 26 -16.92 -15.56 -0.48
C GLU A 26 -15.50 -15.18 -0.91
N HIS A 27 -15.33 -13.91 -1.24
CA HIS A 27 -14.04 -13.34 -1.59
C HIS A 27 -13.21 -13.12 -0.31
N VAL A 28 -12.78 -14.22 0.33
CA VAL A 28 -12.00 -14.24 1.58
C VAL A 28 -10.64 -13.57 1.40
N PHE A 29 -10.05 -13.68 0.21
CA PHE A 29 -8.74 -13.13 -0.12
C PHE A 29 -8.85 -12.36 -1.45
N ASN A 30 -8.53 -11.08 -1.43
CA ASN A 30 -8.50 -10.24 -2.64
C ASN A 30 -7.21 -9.42 -2.71
N VAL A 31 -6.67 -9.31 -3.92
CA VAL A 31 -5.60 -8.36 -4.25
C VAL A 31 -6.24 -7.22 -5.04
N ILE A 32 -6.06 -6.00 -4.58
CA ILE A 32 -6.67 -4.79 -5.13
C ILE A 32 -5.53 -3.91 -5.64
N GLY A 33 -5.53 -3.67 -6.95
CA GLY A 33 -4.56 -2.77 -7.58
C GLY A 33 -4.82 -1.31 -7.22
N ALA A 34 -3.79 -0.48 -7.24
CA ALA A 34 -3.88 0.95 -6.93
C ALA A 34 -4.85 1.71 -7.83
N PHE A 35 -5.01 1.27 -9.08
CA PHE A 35 -5.94 1.88 -10.04
C PHE A 35 -7.39 1.40 -9.89
N GLU A 36 -7.64 0.38 -9.07
CA GLU A 36 -8.97 -0.17 -8.76
C GLU A 36 -9.51 0.36 -7.43
N VAL A 37 -8.68 1.07 -6.67
CA VAL A 37 -9.07 1.66 -5.39
C VAL A 37 -10.21 2.65 -5.63
N PRO A 38 -11.35 2.51 -4.91
CA PRO A 38 -12.49 3.38 -5.12
C PRO A 38 -12.14 4.83 -4.74
N ARG A 39 -12.40 5.75 -5.66
CA ARG A 39 -12.11 7.17 -5.45
C ARG A 39 -13.29 7.85 -4.76
N TYR A 40 -13.03 8.37 -3.57
CA TYR A 40 -13.97 9.18 -2.80
C TYR A 40 -13.44 10.61 -2.66
N ILE A 41 -14.37 11.58 -2.59
CA ILE A 41 -14.08 12.99 -2.36
C ILE A 41 -14.81 13.43 -1.09
N TYR A 42 -14.08 14.07 -0.18
CA TYR A 42 -14.69 14.67 0.99
C TYR A 42 -15.48 15.91 0.60
N ASN A 43 -16.76 15.94 0.96
CA ASN A 43 -17.61 17.11 0.82
C ASN A 43 -17.69 17.82 2.18
N SER A 44 -17.17 19.05 2.25
CA SER A 44 -17.13 19.85 3.48
C SER A 44 -18.51 20.25 4.00
N GLU A 45 -19.47 20.50 3.12
CA GLU A 45 -20.85 20.87 3.48
C GLU A 45 -21.60 19.69 4.10
N ARG A 46 -21.47 18.50 3.50
CA ARG A 46 -22.13 17.27 3.96
C ARG A 46 -21.33 16.52 5.02
N LYS A 47 -20.07 16.89 5.25
CA LYS A 47 -19.09 16.23 6.13
C LYS A 47 -19.01 14.71 5.89
N LYS A 48 -19.03 14.31 4.61
CA LYS A 48 -19.06 12.91 4.19
C LYS A 48 -18.19 12.69 2.97
N PHE A 49 -17.66 11.48 2.84
CA PHE A 49 -17.03 11.00 1.61
C PHE A 49 -18.09 10.59 0.60
N LEU A 50 -18.03 11.18 -0.59
CA LEU A 50 -18.91 10.86 -1.72
C LEU A 50 -18.10 10.11 -2.79
N PRO A 51 -18.65 9.05 -3.40
CA PRO A 51 -18.02 8.42 -4.57
C PRO A 51 -17.79 9.46 -5.68
N LEU A 52 -16.69 9.35 -6.42
CA LEU A 52 -16.36 10.28 -7.51
C LEU A 52 -17.52 10.46 -8.51
N ALA A 53 -18.22 9.37 -8.83
CA ALA A 53 -19.38 9.37 -9.73
C ALA A 53 -20.56 10.22 -9.23
N MET A 54 -20.62 10.54 -7.94
CA MET A 54 -21.62 11.40 -7.32
C MET A 54 -21.14 12.85 -7.15
N THR A 55 -20.06 13.25 -7.84
CA THR A 55 -19.48 14.59 -7.79
C THR A 55 -19.25 15.15 -9.19
N ASP A 56 -19.19 16.47 -9.32
CA ASP A 56 -18.89 17.14 -10.60
C ASP A 56 -17.39 17.10 -10.98
N ARG A 57 -16.58 16.30 -10.27
CA ARG A 57 -15.14 16.22 -10.52
C ARG A 57 -14.84 15.27 -11.68
N SER A 58 -13.86 15.65 -12.50
CA SER A 58 -13.42 14.83 -13.63
C SER A 58 -12.74 13.54 -13.19
N ALA A 59 -12.89 12.49 -14.01
CA ALA A 59 -12.15 11.25 -13.87
C ALA A 59 -10.62 11.50 -13.89
N SER A 60 -9.88 10.65 -13.19
CA SER A 60 -8.42 10.70 -13.17
C SER A 60 -7.84 10.29 -14.53
N CYS A 61 -6.82 10.99 -15.01
CA CYS A 61 -6.04 10.60 -16.17
C CYS A 61 -4.54 10.70 -15.86
N LEU A 62 -3.71 9.92 -16.56
CA LEU A 62 -2.26 9.95 -16.39
C LEU A 62 -1.68 11.32 -16.75
N PHE A 63 -2.20 11.92 -17.83
CA PHE A 63 -1.83 13.26 -18.29
C PHE A 63 -2.84 14.28 -17.74
N GLY A 64 -2.67 14.63 -16.47
CA GLY A 64 -3.52 15.59 -15.79
C GLY A 64 -3.35 17.03 -16.27
N THR A 65 -4.30 17.88 -15.89
CA THR A 65 -4.24 19.33 -16.12
C THR A 65 -3.46 20.04 -15.00
N ALA A 66 -3.13 21.32 -15.22
CA ALA A 66 -2.57 22.17 -14.15
C ALA A 66 -3.47 22.21 -12.90
N ARG A 67 -4.80 22.12 -13.08
CA ARG A 67 -5.75 22.04 -11.99
C ARG A 67 -5.60 20.74 -11.19
N ASN A 68 -5.39 19.60 -11.84
CA ASN A 68 -5.18 18.34 -11.11
C ASN A 68 -3.89 18.36 -10.30
N LYS A 69 -2.85 19.03 -10.82
CA LYS A 69 -1.62 19.28 -10.06
C LYS A 69 -1.90 20.17 -8.84
N ALA A 70 -2.66 21.25 -9.00
CA ALA A 70 -3.03 22.12 -7.87
C ALA A 70 -3.92 21.41 -6.84
N GLU A 71 -4.85 20.54 -7.27
CA GLU A 71 -5.73 19.78 -6.37
C GLU A 71 -4.99 18.73 -5.54
N LEU A 72 -4.03 18.00 -6.13
CA LEU A 72 -3.12 17.10 -5.40
C LEU A 72 -2.44 17.81 -4.23
N PHE A 73 -2.25 19.10 -4.42
CA PHE A 73 -1.38 19.94 -3.68
C PHE A 73 -2.14 20.78 -2.64
N CYS A 74 -3.36 21.27 -2.95
CA CYS A 74 -4.31 21.78 -1.96
C CYS A 74 -4.60 20.75 -0.85
N GLU A 75 -4.28 19.47 -1.10
CA GLU A 75 -4.37 18.37 -0.17
C GLU A 75 -3.05 18.04 0.56
N ARG A 76 -1.91 18.77 0.39
CA ARG A 76 -0.57 18.58 1.04
C ARG A 76 0.35 19.81 0.97
N TYR A 77 0.76 20.51 2.05
CA TYR A 77 1.93 21.45 1.93
C TYR A 77 2.82 21.80 3.13
N THR A 78 4.12 21.83 2.82
CA THR A 78 5.18 22.72 3.33
C THR A 78 6.21 22.83 2.19
N ILE A 79 6.56 24.05 1.75
CA ILE A 79 7.55 24.28 0.66
C ILE A 79 8.80 24.94 1.25
N MET A 80 9.99 24.43 0.89
CA MET A 80 11.26 25.09 1.18
C MET A 80 11.69 25.96 0.00
N GLN A 81 11.92 27.26 0.23
CA GLN A 81 12.55 28.14 -0.76
C GLN A 81 13.80 28.78 -0.15
N GLN A 82 14.96 28.58 -0.80
CA GLN A 82 16.23 29.24 -0.45
C GLN A 82 16.65 29.10 1.03
N GLY A 83 16.44 27.91 1.63
CA GLY A 83 16.79 27.65 3.04
C GLY A 83 15.83 28.28 4.06
N LYS A 84 14.73 28.87 3.59
CA LYS A 84 13.62 29.35 4.42
C LYS A 84 12.45 28.36 4.32
N PHE A 85 11.85 28.09 5.47
CA PHE A 85 10.66 27.23 5.57
C PHE A 85 9.40 28.09 5.48
N PHE A 86 8.38 27.57 4.81
CA PHE A 86 7.09 28.21 4.69
C PHE A 86 5.97 27.23 5.04
N LEU A 87 4.97 27.72 5.77
CA LEU A 87 3.72 27.02 6.00
C LEU A 87 2.68 27.56 5.03
N GLU A 88 1.94 26.67 4.38
CA GLU A 88 0.94 27.02 3.38
C GLU A 88 -0.38 26.32 3.70
N ASP A 89 -1.47 27.07 3.56
CA ASP A 89 -2.83 26.57 3.58
C ASP A 89 -3.61 27.14 2.38
N PRO A 90 -4.88 26.75 2.16
CA PRO A 90 -5.66 27.30 1.04
C PRO A 90 -5.85 28.83 1.07
N THR A 91 -5.55 29.50 2.18
CA THR A 91 -5.73 30.95 2.36
C THR A 91 -4.46 31.75 2.05
N GLY A 92 -3.28 31.14 2.20
CA GLY A 92 -2.01 31.76 1.86
C GLY A 92 -0.79 31.05 2.42
N THR A 93 0.32 31.79 2.44
CA THR A 93 1.64 31.28 2.85
C THR A 93 2.26 32.20 3.88
N VAL A 94 2.90 31.63 4.90
CA VAL A 94 3.63 32.36 5.94
C VAL A 94 5.04 31.81 6.11
N GLN A 95 6.03 32.71 6.27
CA GLN A 95 7.41 32.31 6.52
C GLN A 95 7.56 31.80 7.95
N LEU A 96 8.23 30.67 8.15
CA LEU A 96 8.50 30.08 9.46
C LEU A 96 9.91 30.43 9.95
N ASP A 97 10.01 30.78 11.23
CA ASP A 97 11.25 30.75 11.99
C ASP A 97 11.23 29.53 12.94
N LEU A 98 12.08 28.55 12.65
CA LEU A 98 12.22 27.30 13.39
C LEU A 98 13.41 27.32 14.38
N SER A 99 14.09 28.45 14.55
CA SER A 99 15.33 28.54 15.34
C SER A 99 15.17 28.10 16.80
N LYS A 100 14.00 28.33 17.40
CA LYS A 100 13.65 27.97 18.78
C LYS A 100 12.60 26.85 18.89
N ALA A 101 12.26 26.22 17.77
CA ALA A 101 11.17 25.24 17.73
C ALA A 101 11.54 23.93 18.45
N GLN A 102 10.62 23.46 19.29
CA GLN A 102 10.64 22.13 19.90
C GLN A 102 9.80 21.17 19.06
N PHE A 103 10.39 20.05 18.67
CA PHE A 103 9.75 19.05 17.82
C PHE A 103 9.25 17.89 18.67
N HIS A 104 8.00 17.51 18.48
CA HIS A 104 7.47 16.24 19.00
C HIS A 104 8.13 15.05 18.31
N SER A 105 7.99 13.84 18.85
CA SER A 105 8.52 12.62 18.23
C SER A 105 7.96 12.41 16.82
N GLY A 106 8.84 12.22 15.84
CA GLY A 106 8.44 11.98 14.47
C GLY A 106 9.54 12.35 13.48
N LEU A 107 9.35 11.95 12.24
CA LEU A 107 10.27 12.25 11.15
C LEU A 107 9.65 13.29 10.23
N TYR A 108 10.02 14.56 10.44
CA TYR A 108 9.46 15.70 9.71
C TYR A 108 10.24 15.97 8.44
N THR A 109 9.58 15.80 7.29
CA THR A 109 10.16 16.10 5.98
C THR A 109 9.50 17.33 5.37
N GLU A 110 10.10 17.86 4.32
CA GLU A 110 9.39 18.77 3.42
C GLU A 110 8.06 18.14 2.95
N SER A 111 7.03 18.96 2.73
CA SER A 111 5.66 18.56 2.38
C SER A 111 4.85 17.78 3.43
N CYS A 112 5.37 17.58 4.65
CA CYS A 112 4.57 17.06 5.76
C CYS A 112 3.50 18.06 6.22
N PHE A 113 2.33 17.57 6.61
CA PHE A 113 1.38 18.37 7.37
C PHE A 113 1.71 18.37 8.84
N VAL A 114 1.71 19.56 9.42
CA VAL A 114 2.15 19.79 10.79
C VAL A 114 1.21 20.76 11.48
N LEU A 115 1.10 20.60 12.79
CA LEU A 115 0.54 21.59 13.68
C LEU A 115 1.70 22.35 14.32
N THR A 116 1.69 23.66 14.14
CA THR A 116 2.70 24.56 14.69
C THR A 116 2.06 25.51 15.70
N GLU A 117 2.70 25.64 16.86
CA GLU A 117 2.31 26.58 17.90
C GLU A 117 3.40 27.64 18.02
N GLY A 118 3.01 28.92 18.12
CA GLY A 118 3.95 30.01 18.07
C GLY A 118 3.28 31.38 18.11
N TRP A 119 4.03 32.40 17.76
CA TRP A 119 3.57 33.78 17.67
C TRP A 119 4.00 34.39 16.32
N TYR A 120 3.26 35.40 15.88
CA TYR A 120 3.43 36.02 14.57
C TYR A 120 3.86 37.48 14.72
N GLU A 121 4.93 37.89 14.04
CA GLU A 121 5.41 39.27 14.01
C GLU A 121 6.05 39.56 12.64
N ASP A 122 5.78 40.74 12.08
CA ASP A 122 6.41 41.26 10.86
C ASP A 122 6.49 40.30 9.66
N GLY A 123 5.43 39.51 9.42
CA GLY A 123 5.39 38.59 8.29
C GLY A 123 6.01 37.21 8.55
N ILE A 124 6.53 36.99 9.76
CA ILE A 124 7.23 35.76 10.17
C ILE A 124 6.48 35.11 11.33
N PHE A 125 6.27 33.80 11.22
CA PHE A 125 5.71 32.99 12.30
C PHE A 125 6.83 32.28 13.05
N HIS A 126 7.04 32.68 14.30
CA HIS A 126 8.05 32.13 15.19
C HIS A 126 7.48 30.91 15.91
N VAL A 127 8.01 29.73 15.58
CA VAL A 127 7.48 28.46 16.07
C VAL A 127 8.12 28.07 17.40
N ASN A 128 7.28 27.78 18.38
CA ASN A 128 7.64 27.21 19.67
C ASN A 128 7.47 25.68 19.67
N GLY A 129 6.35 25.18 19.15
CA GLY A 129 6.00 23.76 19.12
C GLY A 129 5.72 23.28 17.71
N PHE A 130 6.24 22.10 17.36
CA PHE A 130 6.12 21.50 16.03
C PHE A 130 5.72 20.03 16.16
N GLY A 131 4.54 19.66 15.66
CA GLY A 131 3.99 18.31 15.83
C GLY A 131 3.15 17.84 14.65
N PHE A 132 2.86 16.54 14.59
CA PHE A 132 1.91 15.98 13.63
C PHE A 132 0.46 16.14 14.12
N PRO A 133 -0.52 16.24 13.21
CA PRO A 133 -1.90 16.07 13.59
C PRO A 133 -2.13 14.68 14.21
N PRO A 134 -3.02 14.56 15.22
CA PRO A 134 -3.24 13.30 15.89
C PRO A 134 -3.81 12.24 14.93
N THR A 135 -3.30 11.01 15.02
CA THR A 135 -3.77 9.90 14.19
C THR A 135 -5.13 9.40 14.66
N GLU A 136 -6.10 9.35 13.74
CA GLU A 136 -7.42 8.76 14.00
C GLU A 136 -7.38 7.24 13.87
N SER A 137 -7.96 6.52 14.84
CA SER A 137 -8.05 5.06 14.77
C SER A 137 -9.16 4.61 13.80
N SER A 138 -8.98 3.44 13.17
CA SER A 138 -10.00 2.91 12.25
C SER A 138 -11.39 2.73 12.87
N SER A 139 -11.48 2.50 14.19
CA SER A 139 -12.75 2.39 14.91
C SER A 139 -13.51 3.73 14.96
N VAL A 140 -12.78 4.82 15.16
CA VAL A 140 -13.31 6.19 15.19
C VAL A 140 -13.74 6.59 13.77
N THR A 141 -12.92 6.32 12.76
CA THR A 141 -13.27 6.58 11.35
C THR A 141 -14.58 5.90 10.96
N ARG A 142 -14.76 4.62 11.32
CA ARG A 142 -16.01 3.88 11.03
C ARG A 142 -17.20 4.41 11.83
N ALA A 143 -17.01 4.87 13.06
CA ALA A 143 -18.09 5.49 13.83
C ALA A 143 -18.61 6.77 13.17
N TYR A 144 -17.73 7.58 12.58
CA TYR A 144 -18.11 8.81 11.89
C TYR A 144 -18.67 8.60 10.48
N TYR A 145 -18.00 7.78 9.66
CA TYR A 145 -18.32 7.62 8.24
C TYR A 145 -19.14 6.37 7.92
N GLY A 146 -19.41 5.52 8.90
CA GLY A 146 -20.14 4.27 8.75
C GLY A 146 -19.29 3.16 8.10
N ASN A 147 -19.96 2.25 7.40
CA ASN A 147 -19.36 1.05 6.81
C ASN A 147 -19.01 1.21 5.32
N VAL A 148 -18.67 2.44 4.90
CA VAL A 148 -18.25 2.70 3.52
C VAL A 148 -16.96 1.92 3.21
N ASN A 149 -16.93 1.21 2.08
CA ASN A 149 -15.71 0.53 1.65
C ASN A 149 -14.72 1.52 1.02
N LEU A 150 -13.86 2.10 1.86
CA LEU A 150 -12.74 2.95 1.43
C LEU A 150 -11.51 2.13 0.98
N PHE A 151 -11.46 0.84 1.35
CA PHE A 151 -10.33 -0.03 1.07
C PHE A 151 -10.34 -0.55 -0.38
N GLY A 152 -11.52 -0.82 -0.92
CA GLY A 152 -11.74 -1.39 -2.25
C GLY A 152 -12.01 -2.90 -2.22
N GLY A 153 -12.02 -3.52 -3.39
CA GLY A 153 -12.34 -4.93 -3.56
C GLY A 153 -13.83 -5.20 -3.81
N PRO A 154 -14.23 -6.49 -3.88
CA PRO A 154 -15.57 -6.89 -4.34
C PRO A 154 -16.72 -6.47 -3.41
N SER A 155 -16.45 -6.29 -2.12
CA SER A 155 -17.48 -5.94 -1.14
C SER A 155 -17.95 -4.50 -1.30
N ALA A 156 -19.27 -4.27 -1.32
CA ALA A 156 -19.83 -2.91 -1.31
C ALA A 156 -19.63 -2.19 0.03
N THR A 157 -19.49 -2.94 1.13
CA THR A 157 -19.32 -2.40 2.48
C THR A 157 -17.97 -2.80 3.08
N SER A 158 -17.54 -2.12 4.14
CA SER A 158 -16.28 -2.44 4.82
C SER A 158 -16.31 -3.87 5.36
N VAL A 159 -15.33 -4.68 4.95
CA VAL A 159 -15.18 -6.08 5.38
C VAL A 159 -15.01 -6.22 6.90
N LYS A 160 -14.57 -5.16 7.58
CA LYS A 160 -14.45 -5.09 9.05
C LYS A 160 -15.78 -5.19 9.79
N SER A 161 -16.89 -4.96 9.11
CA SER A 161 -18.23 -5.09 9.68
C SER A 161 -18.83 -6.49 9.51
N SER A 162 -18.20 -7.37 8.72
CA SER A 162 -18.71 -8.71 8.45
C SER A 162 -18.38 -9.67 9.60
N ALA A 163 -19.40 -10.07 10.35
CA ALA A 163 -19.27 -11.08 11.41
C ALA A 163 -18.85 -12.45 10.86
N LYS A 164 -19.29 -12.79 9.65
CA LYS A 164 -18.95 -14.06 8.99
C LYS A 164 -17.47 -14.14 8.59
N LEU A 165 -16.93 -13.08 7.99
CA LEU A 165 -15.49 -13.01 7.68
C LEU A 165 -14.65 -13.02 8.96
N LYS A 166 -15.15 -12.40 10.03
CA LYS A 166 -14.49 -12.43 11.33
C LYS A 166 -14.41 -13.86 11.90
N GLN A 167 -15.49 -14.62 11.80
CA GLN A 167 -15.51 -16.01 12.22
C GLN A 167 -14.50 -16.86 11.43
N LEU A 168 -14.46 -16.72 10.10
CA LEU A 168 -13.49 -17.44 9.25
C LEU A 168 -12.03 -17.08 9.55
N GLU A 169 -11.78 -15.82 9.91
CA GLU A 169 -10.46 -15.34 10.35
C GLU A 169 -10.01 -16.01 11.65
N GLU A 170 -10.94 -16.19 12.60
CA GLU A 170 -10.68 -16.81 13.90
C GLU A 170 -10.57 -18.34 13.79
N GLU A 171 -11.31 -18.98 12.87
CA GLU A 171 -11.25 -20.43 12.63
C GLU A 171 -9.96 -20.88 11.92
N ASN A 172 -9.34 -19.99 11.15
CA ASN A 172 -8.13 -20.30 10.36
C ASN A 172 -6.85 -19.84 11.07
N GLU A 173 -6.52 -20.52 12.17
CA GLU A 173 -5.32 -20.21 12.99
C GLU A 173 -4.01 -20.41 12.22
N ASP A 174 -3.98 -21.34 11.26
CA ASP A 174 -2.81 -21.69 10.44
C ASP A 174 -2.54 -20.70 9.29
N ALA A 175 -3.42 -19.70 9.11
CA ALA A 175 -3.22 -18.69 8.07
C ALA A 175 -1.94 -17.91 8.31
N MET A 176 -1.10 -17.80 7.27
CA MET A 176 0.16 -17.08 7.35
C MET A 176 0.53 -16.43 6.02
N PHE A 177 1.17 -15.27 6.12
CA PHE A 177 1.55 -14.42 5.00
C PHE A 177 3.04 -14.14 5.10
N VAL A 178 3.81 -14.57 4.09
CA VAL A 178 5.27 -14.44 4.06
C VAL A 178 5.64 -13.27 3.16
N PHE A 179 6.31 -12.26 3.72
CA PHE A 179 6.74 -11.06 3.01
C PHE A 179 8.24 -11.06 2.80
N VAL A 180 8.66 -11.00 1.53
CA VAL A 180 10.07 -10.91 1.13
C VAL A 180 10.24 -9.72 0.20
N SER A 181 11.28 -8.90 0.41
CA SER A 181 11.54 -7.68 -0.35
C SER A 181 12.92 -7.72 -1.00
N ASP A 182 13.05 -7.14 -2.20
CA ASP A 182 14.27 -7.18 -3.02
C ASP A 182 14.72 -8.62 -3.33
N VAL A 183 13.79 -9.39 -3.91
CA VAL A 183 14.03 -10.77 -4.33
C VAL A 183 14.79 -10.77 -5.65
N TRP A 184 16.11 -10.54 -5.61
CA TRP A 184 16.98 -10.53 -6.80
C TRP A 184 17.12 -11.92 -7.41
N LEU A 185 16.28 -12.24 -8.39
CA LEU A 185 16.17 -13.56 -9.00
C LEU A 185 17.36 -13.91 -9.91
N ASP A 186 18.17 -12.93 -10.28
CA ASP A 186 19.41 -13.08 -11.04
C ASP A 186 20.58 -13.60 -10.18
N GLN A 187 20.44 -13.60 -8.85
CA GLN A 187 21.47 -14.06 -7.92
C GLN A 187 21.23 -15.53 -7.52
N VAL A 188 22.25 -16.37 -7.73
CA VAL A 188 22.19 -17.80 -7.40
C VAL A 188 21.91 -18.02 -5.91
N GLU A 189 22.54 -17.23 -5.04
CA GLU A 189 22.36 -17.32 -3.58
C GLU A 189 20.90 -17.05 -3.16
N VAL A 190 20.20 -16.15 -3.85
CA VAL A 190 18.79 -15.87 -3.59
C VAL A 190 17.93 -17.07 -3.97
N LEU A 191 18.18 -17.70 -5.12
CA LEU A 191 17.45 -18.89 -5.56
C LEU A 191 17.66 -20.07 -4.60
N GLU A 192 18.89 -20.32 -4.15
CA GLU A 192 19.19 -21.34 -3.14
C GLU A 192 18.43 -21.09 -1.83
N LYS A 193 18.34 -19.83 -1.40
CA LYS A 193 17.58 -19.43 -0.21
C LYS A 193 16.07 -19.58 -0.40
N LEU A 194 15.55 -19.35 -1.60
CA LEU A 194 14.15 -19.63 -1.91
C LEU A 194 13.86 -21.14 -1.87
N HIS A 195 14.76 -22.01 -2.37
CA HIS A 195 14.62 -23.46 -2.17
C HIS A 195 14.56 -23.82 -0.68
N MET A 196 15.47 -23.28 0.14
CA MET A 196 15.49 -23.53 1.58
C MET A 196 14.18 -23.08 2.25
N MET A 197 13.66 -21.91 1.86
CA MET A 197 12.38 -21.40 2.35
C MET A 197 11.22 -22.31 1.96
N PHE A 198 11.11 -22.69 0.68
CA PHE A 198 10.03 -23.58 0.22
C PHE A 198 10.13 -24.98 0.82
N SER A 199 11.33 -25.49 1.04
CA SER A 199 11.55 -26.76 1.75
C SER A 199 11.05 -26.68 3.20
N GLY A 200 11.38 -25.60 3.92
CA GLY A 200 10.91 -25.39 5.30
C GLY A 200 9.39 -25.30 5.41
N TYR A 201 8.75 -24.58 4.49
CA TYR A 201 7.29 -24.44 4.43
C TYR A 201 6.58 -25.61 3.75
N SER A 202 7.29 -26.58 3.19
CA SER A 202 6.66 -27.71 2.50
C SER A 202 5.77 -28.54 3.44
N SER A 203 6.06 -28.54 4.75
CA SER A 203 5.23 -29.21 5.76
C SER A 203 3.95 -28.44 6.09
N VAL A 204 4.04 -27.12 6.24
CA VAL A 204 2.93 -26.21 6.55
C VAL A 204 2.97 -25.05 5.56
N PRO A 205 2.30 -25.18 4.39
CA PRO A 205 2.37 -24.17 3.34
C PRO A 205 1.66 -22.88 3.75
N PRO A 206 2.26 -21.69 3.54
CA PRO A 206 1.60 -20.44 3.86
C PRO A 206 0.42 -20.15 2.93
N THR A 207 -0.52 -19.33 3.42
CA THR A 207 -1.65 -18.87 2.58
C THR A 207 -1.17 -18.04 1.40
N CYS A 208 -0.14 -17.21 1.61
CA CYS A 208 0.39 -16.36 0.56
C CYS A 208 1.87 -16.01 0.76
N PHE A 209 2.65 -16.08 -0.32
CA PHE A 209 3.95 -15.42 -0.46
C PHE A 209 3.78 -14.09 -1.18
N ILE A 210 4.30 -13.03 -0.57
CA ILE A 210 4.32 -11.68 -1.12
C ILE A 210 5.77 -11.34 -1.44
N PHE A 211 6.09 -11.39 -2.73
CA PHE A 211 7.40 -11.02 -3.24
C PHE A 211 7.36 -9.56 -3.72
N CYS A 212 8.01 -8.69 -2.96
CA CYS A 212 8.24 -7.31 -3.34
C CYS A 212 9.56 -7.21 -4.10
N GLY A 213 9.56 -6.49 -5.21
CA GLY A 213 10.76 -6.15 -5.95
C GLY A 213 11.76 -5.34 -5.11
N ASN A 214 12.93 -5.00 -5.63
CA ASN A 214 13.34 -5.21 -7.02
C ASN A 214 13.64 -6.70 -7.30
N PHE A 215 13.32 -7.17 -8.51
CA PHE A 215 13.49 -8.58 -8.91
C PHE A 215 14.83 -8.87 -9.60
N SER A 216 15.62 -7.84 -9.86
CA SER A 216 16.96 -7.95 -10.45
C SER A 216 17.93 -7.09 -9.65
N SER A 217 19.13 -7.59 -9.39
CA SER A 217 20.21 -6.85 -8.73
C SER A 217 20.89 -5.83 -9.65
N ALA A 218 20.77 -6.05 -10.97
CA ALA A 218 21.36 -5.21 -12.00
C ALA A 218 20.26 -4.68 -12.95
N PRO A 219 19.55 -3.60 -12.59
CA PRO A 219 18.44 -3.06 -13.38
C PRO A 219 18.89 -2.30 -14.65
N TYR A 220 20.15 -2.44 -15.06
CA TYR A 220 20.75 -1.68 -16.15
C TYR A 220 21.06 -2.59 -17.34
N GLY A 221 20.60 -2.22 -18.52
CA GLY A 221 21.02 -2.82 -19.79
C GLY A 221 19.89 -3.15 -20.75
N ASN A 222 20.22 -3.25 -22.03
CA ASN A 222 19.27 -3.48 -23.13
C ASN A 222 18.54 -4.84 -23.04
N ASN A 223 19.05 -5.76 -22.22
CA ASN A 223 18.50 -7.10 -22.03
C ASN A 223 17.76 -7.29 -20.69
N GLN A 224 17.51 -6.22 -19.92
CA GLN A 224 16.88 -6.30 -18.60
C GLN A 224 15.57 -7.12 -18.62
N ILE A 225 14.69 -6.84 -19.58
CA ILE A 225 13.41 -7.54 -19.74
C ILE A 225 13.61 -9.04 -20.02
N LYS A 226 14.56 -9.39 -20.89
CA LYS A 226 14.85 -10.79 -21.23
C LYS A 226 15.40 -11.55 -20.03
N SER A 227 16.38 -10.95 -19.35
CA SER A 227 16.99 -11.51 -18.14
C SER A 227 15.96 -11.69 -17.01
N LEU A 228 15.07 -10.72 -16.80
CA LEU A 228 13.99 -10.86 -15.82
C LEU A 228 13.02 -11.99 -16.21
N THR A 229 12.68 -12.12 -17.49
CA THR A 229 11.82 -13.20 -17.98
C THR A 229 12.47 -14.56 -17.72
N GLU A 230 13.76 -14.72 -18.00
CA GLU A 230 14.53 -15.94 -17.70
C GLU A 230 14.60 -16.22 -16.20
N SER A 231 14.77 -15.19 -15.38
CA SER A 231 14.84 -15.32 -13.91
C SER A 231 13.48 -15.73 -13.32
N LEU A 232 12.37 -15.23 -13.87
CA LEU A 232 11.02 -15.69 -13.51
C LEU A 232 10.80 -17.14 -13.93
N LYS A 233 11.31 -17.59 -15.08
CA LYS A 233 11.24 -19.02 -15.46
C LYS A 233 11.94 -19.90 -14.44
N ALA A 234 13.15 -19.53 -14.03
CA ALA A 234 13.89 -20.24 -13.00
C ALA A 234 13.09 -20.29 -11.68
N LEU A 235 12.49 -19.18 -11.25
CA LEU A 235 11.62 -19.18 -10.08
C LEU A 235 10.40 -20.12 -10.24
N ALA A 236 9.78 -20.15 -11.43
CA ALA A 236 8.67 -21.05 -11.71
C ALA A 236 9.10 -22.53 -11.66
N ASP A 237 10.30 -22.86 -12.15
CA ASP A 237 10.90 -24.19 -12.03
C ASP A 237 11.00 -24.61 -10.56
N ILE A 238 11.57 -23.75 -9.72
CA ILE A 238 11.71 -23.97 -8.28
C ILE A 238 10.35 -24.21 -7.62
N ILE A 239 9.34 -23.38 -7.90
CA ILE A 239 8.00 -23.54 -7.30
C ILE A 239 7.37 -24.87 -7.74
N CYS A 240 7.57 -25.27 -9.00
CA CYS A 240 7.04 -26.53 -9.53
C CYS A 240 7.67 -27.78 -8.87
N GLU A 241 8.90 -27.70 -8.38
CA GLU A 241 9.56 -28.78 -7.63
C GLU A 241 8.89 -29.06 -6.28
N TYR A 242 8.20 -28.08 -5.70
CA TYR A 242 7.50 -28.21 -4.41
C TYR A 242 5.97 -28.28 -4.62
N PRO A 243 5.40 -29.47 -4.88
CA PRO A 243 3.99 -29.61 -5.26
C PRO A 243 3.00 -29.15 -4.17
N ASN A 244 3.37 -29.26 -2.89
CA ASN A 244 2.51 -28.81 -1.80
C ASN A 244 2.37 -27.28 -1.77
N ILE A 245 3.50 -26.57 -1.96
CA ILE A 245 3.54 -25.12 -2.08
C ILE A 245 2.80 -24.66 -3.34
N HIS A 246 3.08 -25.31 -4.48
CA HIS A 246 2.47 -24.95 -5.76
C HIS A 246 0.94 -25.03 -5.73
N LYS A 247 0.36 -26.03 -5.04
CA LYS A 247 -1.09 -26.22 -5.00
C LYS A 247 -1.81 -25.36 -3.96
N ASN A 248 -1.16 -25.05 -2.83
CA ASN A 248 -1.83 -24.46 -1.67
C ASN A 248 -1.46 -22.98 -1.45
N CYS A 249 -0.34 -22.51 -1.97
CA CYS A 249 0.12 -21.14 -1.76
C CYS A 249 -0.30 -20.22 -2.92
N ARG A 250 -0.67 -18.99 -2.56
CA ARG A 250 -0.79 -17.88 -3.52
C ARG A 250 0.50 -17.08 -3.59
N PHE A 251 0.83 -16.54 -4.76
CA PHE A 251 2.01 -15.70 -4.96
C PHE A 251 1.61 -14.31 -5.43
N VAL A 252 1.94 -13.27 -4.67
CA VAL A 252 1.69 -11.88 -5.04
C VAL A 252 3.01 -11.20 -5.32
N PHE A 253 3.14 -10.64 -6.52
CA PHE A 253 4.32 -9.93 -6.97
C PHE A 253 4.05 -8.43 -7.02
N VAL A 254 4.74 -7.67 -6.17
CA VAL A 254 4.66 -6.21 -6.11
C VAL A 254 5.93 -5.63 -6.72
N PRO A 255 5.87 -4.89 -7.84
CA PRO A 255 7.08 -4.37 -8.47
C PRO A 255 7.79 -3.38 -7.52
N GLY A 256 9.12 -3.38 -7.54
CA GLY A 256 10.01 -2.43 -6.85
C GLY A 256 10.52 -1.33 -7.79
N PRO A 257 11.00 -0.19 -7.27
CA PRO A 257 11.27 1.05 -8.03
C PRO A 257 12.15 0.89 -9.28
N GLU A 258 13.01 -0.13 -9.33
CA GLU A 258 13.97 -0.35 -10.43
C GLU A 258 13.54 -1.44 -11.43
N ASP A 259 12.38 -2.07 -11.19
CA ASP A 259 11.84 -3.08 -12.10
C ASP A 259 11.32 -2.45 -13.42
N PRO A 260 11.24 -3.24 -14.52
CA PRO A 260 10.73 -2.76 -15.80
C PRO A 260 9.32 -2.18 -15.68
N GLY A 261 9.16 -0.93 -16.14
CA GLY A 261 7.90 -0.22 -16.07
C GLY A 261 8.05 1.29 -16.32
N PRO A 262 6.96 2.05 -16.19
CA PRO A 262 6.98 3.48 -16.46
C PRO A 262 7.65 4.27 -15.32
N SER A 263 8.95 4.57 -15.48
CA SER A 263 9.72 5.50 -14.64
C SER A 263 9.53 5.32 -13.11
N SER A 264 9.96 6.30 -12.32
CA SER A 264 9.86 6.34 -10.86
C SER A 264 8.55 6.97 -10.36
N ILE A 265 7.46 6.88 -11.14
CA ILE A 265 6.17 7.57 -10.88
C ILE A 265 5.21 6.63 -10.17
N LEU A 266 4.59 7.06 -9.06
CA LEU A 266 3.57 6.29 -8.34
C LEU A 266 2.14 6.79 -8.63
N PRO A 267 1.11 5.92 -8.56
CA PRO A 267 1.19 4.47 -8.43
C PRO A 267 1.77 3.81 -9.69
N ARG A 268 2.53 2.73 -9.53
CA ARG A 268 3.13 1.99 -10.65
C ARG A 268 2.26 0.81 -11.07
N PRO A 269 2.11 0.57 -12.39
CA PRO A 269 1.42 -0.61 -12.89
C PRO A 269 2.17 -1.89 -12.55
N PRO A 270 1.49 -3.05 -12.65
CA PRO A 270 2.16 -4.34 -12.61
C PRO A 270 3.20 -4.47 -13.73
N LEU A 271 4.06 -5.50 -13.60
CA LEU A 271 4.92 -5.92 -14.70
C LEU A 271 4.06 -6.31 -15.91
N ALA A 272 4.52 -5.95 -17.10
CA ALA A 272 3.77 -6.18 -18.33
C ALA A 272 3.52 -7.67 -18.59
N ASP A 273 2.34 -8.00 -19.10
CA ASP A 273 1.88 -9.38 -19.28
C ASP A 273 2.87 -10.24 -20.09
N TYR A 274 3.52 -9.69 -21.12
CA TYR A 274 4.47 -10.45 -21.93
C TYR A 274 5.71 -10.94 -21.14
N ILE A 275 6.02 -10.33 -20.00
CA ILE A 275 7.10 -10.75 -19.08
C ILE A 275 6.61 -11.89 -18.17
N THR A 276 5.34 -11.83 -17.77
CA THR A 276 4.77 -12.63 -16.67
C THR A 276 3.87 -13.77 -17.15
N GLU A 277 3.49 -13.78 -18.43
CA GLU A 277 2.52 -14.73 -19.01
C GLU A 277 2.99 -16.18 -18.86
N GLU A 278 4.27 -16.45 -19.16
CA GLU A 278 4.84 -17.79 -19.04
C GLU A 278 4.90 -18.27 -17.59
N PHE A 279 5.24 -17.37 -16.66
CA PHE A 279 5.20 -17.66 -15.23
C PHE A 279 3.78 -17.99 -14.76
N SER A 280 2.82 -17.15 -15.13
CA SER A 280 1.41 -17.27 -14.71
C SER A 280 0.74 -18.53 -15.26
N LYS A 281 1.14 -19.00 -16.45
CA LYS A 281 0.71 -20.28 -17.01
C LYS A 281 1.21 -21.48 -16.20
N ARG A 282 2.41 -21.39 -15.63
CA ARG A 282 3.02 -22.46 -14.84
C ARG A 282 2.59 -22.45 -13.38
N VAL A 283 2.39 -21.26 -12.81
CA VAL A 283 1.97 -21.03 -11.43
C VAL A 283 0.64 -20.26 -11.47
N PRO A 284 -0.51 -20.95 -11.57
CA PRO A 284 -1.81 -20.30 -11.80
C PRO A 284 -2.30 -19.48 -10.61
N PHE A 285 -1.82 -19.76 -9.39
CA PHE A 285 -2.15 -18.97 -8.19
C PHE A 285 -1.20 -17.79 -7.97
N SER A 286 -0.71 -17.19 -9.06
CA SER A 286 0.13 -16.00 -9.05
C SER A 286 -0.62 -14.74 -9.51
N VAL A 287 -0.34 -13.61 -8.87
CA VAL A 287 -0.91 -12.30 -9.21
C VAL A 287 0.21 -11.27 -9.22
N PHE A 288 0.44 -10.66 -10.39
CA PHE A 288 1.30 -9.49 -10.53
C PHE A 288 0.45 -8.24 -10.37
N THR A 289 0.76 -7.39 -9.38
CA THR A 289 -0.07 -6.23 -9.01
C THR A 289 0.72 -4.93 -9.05
N THR A 290 0.05 -3.82 -8.72
CA THR A 290 0.64 -2.47 -8.70
C THR A 290 1.55 -2.24 -7.50
N ASN A 291 2.32 -1.15 -7.52
CA ASN A 291 3.00 -0.64 -6.34
C ASN A 291 2.56 0.82 -6.07
N PRO A 292 1.92 1.13 -4.92
CA PRO A 292 1.47 0.20 -3.87
C PRO A 292 0.34 -0.73 -4.34
N CYS A 293 -0.01 -1.73 -3.54
CA CYS A 293 -1.23 -2.52 -3.67
C CYS A 293 -1.89 -2.75 -2.31
N ARG A 294 -3.11 -3.28 -2.32
CA ARG A 294 -3.89 -3.61 -1.13
C ARG A 294 -4.28 -5.08 -1.17
N ILE A 295 -4.09 -5.79 -0.07
CA ILE A 295 -4.59 -7.15 0.11
C ILE A 295 -5.67 -7.09 1.19
N GLN A 296 -6.86 -7.59 0.85
CA GLN A 296 -7.90 -7.85 1.83
C GLN A 296 -7.90 -9.34 2.14
N TYR A 297 -7.83 -9.68 3.42
CA TYR A 297 -7.96 -11.04 3.91
C TYR A 297 -8.96 -11.06 5.07
N CYS A 298 -10.08 -11.75 4.92
CA CYS A 298 -11.18 -11.72 5.88
C CYS A 298 -11.55 -10.29 6.31
N THR A 299 -11.42 -9.92 7.58
CA THR A 299 -11.71 -8.56 8.05
C THR A 299 -10.50 -7.63 8.02
N GLN A 300 -9.36 -8.11 7.53
CA GLN A 300 -8.09 -7.41 7.56
C GLN A 300 -7.78 -6.69 6.25
N GLU A 301 -7.12 -5.55 6.42
CA GLU A 301 -6.79 -4.59 5.39
C GLU A 301 -5.28 -4.39 5.41
N ILE A 302 -4.57 -4.99 4.47
CA ILE A 302 -3.11 -4.98 4.39
C ILE A 302 -2.69 -4.10 3.21
N VAL A 303 -1.89 -3.07 3.45
CA VAL A 303 -1.34 -2.22 2.38
C VAL A 303 0.12 -2.55 2.18
N ILE A 304 0.51 -2.87 0.95
CA ILE A 304 1.90 -3.17 0.60
C ILE A 304 2.42 -2.01 -0.25
N PHE A 305 3.54 -1.45 0.18
CA PHE A 305 4.21 -0.38 -0.54
C PHE A 305 5.71 -0.62 -0.54
N ARG A 306 6.27 -0.88 -1.73
CA ARG A 306 7.70 -1.11 -1.91
C ARG A 306 8.39 0.18 -2.33
N GLU A 307 9.17 0.76 -1.43
CA GLU A 307 9.97 1.96 -1.71
C GLU A 307 11.09 2.08 -0.68
N ASP A 308 12.20 2.72 -1.04
CA ASP A 308 13.28 3.05 -0.10
C ASP A 308 12.89 4.29 0.73
N LEU A 309 11.72 4.20 1.37
CA LEU A 309 11.01 5.35 1.93
C LEU A 309 11.78 5.98 3.09
N VAL A 310 12.32 5.16 4.00
CA VAL A 310 13.12 5.64 5.14
C VAL A 310 14.29 6.50 4.66
N ASN A 311 15.05 6.02 3.67
CA ASN A 311 16.17 6.76 3.10
C ASN A 311 15.71 8.05 2.41
N LYS A 312 14.61 8.01 1.65
CA LYS A 312 14.03 9.20 1.01
C LYS A 312 13.58 10.23 2.04
N MET A 313 12.93 9.79 3.12
CA MET A 313 12.47 10.69 4.17
C MET A 313 13.65 11.26 4.95
N CYS A 314 14.63 10.44 5.36
CA CYS A 314 15.84 10.90 6.06
C CYS A 314 16.62 11.96 5.27
N ARG A 315 16.74 11.81 3.94
CA ARG A 315 17.40 12.82 3.08
C ARG A 315 16.68 14.15 3.01
N ASN A 316 15.35 14.16 3.18
CA ASN A 316 14.51 15.35 3.10
C ASN A 316 14.00 15.81 4.47
N CYS A 317 14.60 15.32 5.57
CA CYS A 317 14.23 15.72 6.91
C CYS A 317 14.60 17.19 7.15
N ILE A 318 13.66 17.94 7.71
CA ILE A 318 13.89 19.30 8.23
C ILE A 318 14.94 19.24 9.35
N ARG A 319 14.87 18.20 10.17
CA ARG A 319 15.78 17.92 11.27
C ARG A 319 15.84 16.43 11.51
N PHE A 320 17.02 15.90 11.84
CA PHE A 320 17.13 14.52 12.31
C PHE A 320 16.37 14.36 13.64
N PRO A 321 15.61 13.27 13.81
CA PRO A 321 14.97 12.98 15.09
C PRO A 321 16.04 12.82 16.18
N GLY A 322 15.67 13.11 17.43
CA GLY A 322 16.56 12.92 18.56
C GLY A 322 17.01 11.45 18.69
N SER A 323 18.15 11.21 19.34
CA SER A 323 18.76 9.88 19.53
C SER A 323 17.88 8.84 20.24
N ASN A 324 16.73 9.25 20.77
CA ASN A 324 15.78 8.39 21.48
C ASN A 324 14.74 7.77 20.55
N LEU A 325 14.73 8.12 19.25
CA LEU A 325 13.84 7.54 18.26
C LEU A 325 14.64 6.57 17.38
N ASP A 326 14.44 5.27 17.59
CA ASP A 326 14.99 4.26 16.69
C ASP A 326 14.31 4.37 15.34
N ILE A 327 15.09 4.71 14.31
CA ILE A 327 14.62 4.64 12.92
C ILE A 327 14.74 3.17 12.50
N PRO A 328 13.62 2.44 12.34
CA PRO A 328 13.69 1.02 11.99
C PRO A 328 14.33 0.89 10.60
N ASN A 329 15.49 0.25 10.56
CA ASN A 329 16.19 -0.05 9.31
C ASN A 329 15.93 -1.51 8.95
N HIS A 330 14.94 -1.74 8.08
CA HIS A 330 14.73 -3.06 7.48
C HIS A 330 15.52 -3.11 6.17
N GLY A 331 16.68 -3.77 6.21
CA GLY A 331 17.51 -3.99 5.02
C GLY A 331 16.84 -4.94 4.01
N SER A 332 17.31 -4.93 2.76
CA SER A 332 16.83 -5.81 1.70
C SER A 332 17.06 -7.30 2.02
N PHE A 333 16.29 -8.23 1.44
CA PHE A 333 16.44 -9.68 1.71
C PHE A 333 17.90 -10.15 1.60
N PRO A 334 18.65 -9.91 0.50
CA PRO A 334 20.05 -10.31 0.41
C PRO A 334 20.99 -9.52 1.33
N ARG A 335 20.72 -8.23 1.60
CA ARG A 335 21.63 -7.39 2.42
C ARG A 335 21.38 -7.50 3.93
N SER A 336 20.25 -8.05 4.34
CA SER A 336 19.88 -8.29 5.74
C SER A 336 20.22 -9.71 6.21
N GLY A 337 20.98 -10.48 5.42
CA GLY A 337 21.27 -11.88 5.71
C GLY A 337 20.03 -12.77 5.57
N PHE A 338 19.21 -12.52 4.54
CA PHE A 338 18.01 -13.28 4.19
C PHE A 338 16.92 -13.20 5.26
N CYS A 339 16.68 -12.00 5.78
CA CYS A 339 15.58 -11.73 6.70
C CYS A 339 14.28 -11.45 5.93
N PHE A 340 13.18 -12.04 6.41
CA PHE A 340 11.84 -11.87 5.86
C PHE A 340 10.84 -11.76 7.02
N LYS A 341 9.62 -11.31 6.74
CA LYS A 341 8.59 -11.16 7.77
C LYS A 341 7.47 -12.16 7.55
N VAL A 342 6.95 -12.74 8.62
CA VAL A 342 5.76 -13.59 8.61
C VAL A 342 4.67 -12.88 9.40
N TYR A 343 3.48 -12.79 8.81
CA TYR A 343 2.30 -12.24 9.46
C TYR A 343 1.26 -13.33 9.65
N TYR A 344 0.74 -13.42 10.86
CA TYR A 344 -0.32 -14.35 11.24
C TYR A 344 -1.61 -13.54 11.46
N PRO A 345 -2.61 -13.64 10.56
CA PRO A 345 -3.83 -12.87 10.68
C PRO A 345 -4.61 -13.19 11.96
N SER A 346 -4.70 -14.45 12.35
CA SER A 346 -5.50 -14.93 13.49
C SER A 346 -5.20 -14.17 14.79
N ASN A 347 -3.93 -13.91 15.07
CA ASN A 347 -3.47 -13.20 16.27
C ASN A 347 -2.89 -11.80 15.99
N ARG A 348 -2.82 -11.40 14.72
CA ARG A 348 -2.26 -10.11 14.23
C ARG A 348 -0.82 -9.86 14.64
N THR A 349 -0.02 -10.92 14.69
CA THR A 349 1.41 -10.84 15.04
C THR A 349 2.28 -10.83 13.80
N VAL A 350 3.39 -10.09 13.89
CA VAL A 350 4.44 -10.06 12.86
C VAL A 350 5.71 -10.63 13.49
N GLU A 351 6.29 -11.63 12.84
CA GLU A 351 7.55 -12.24 13.25
C GLU A 351 8.66 -11.90 12.25
N ASP A 352 9.81 -11.49 12.78
CA ASP A 352 11.04 -11.38 11.99
C ASP A 352 11.71 -12.75 11.88
N SER A 353 11.83 -13.25 10.66
CA SER A 353 12.40 -14.55 10.34
C SER A 353 13.70 -14.40 9.55
N LYS A 354 14.63 -15.35 9.68
CA LYS A 354 15.92 -15.33 9.01
C LYS A 354 16.34 -16.71 8.54
N LEU A 355 16.78 -16.82 7.29
CA LEU A 355 17.33 -18.07 6.74
C LEU A 355 18.82 -18.18 7.05
N GLN A 356 19.17 -18.92 8.10
CA GLN A 356 20.57 -19.23 8.40
C GLN A 356 21.06 -20.40 7.52
N ASN A 357 22.32 -20.37 7.10
CA ASN A 357 22.94 -21.57 6.53
C ASN A 357 23.05 -22.60 7.65
N LEU A 358 22.48 -23.77 7.45
CA LEU A 358 22.69 -24.93 8.32
C LEU A 358 24.16 -25.36 8.31
#